data_AF-A0A803PDJ7-F1
#
_entry.id   AF-A0A803PDJ7-F1
#
_cell.length_a   1.000
_cell.length_b   1.000
_cell.length_c   1.000
_cell.angle_alpha   90.00
_cell.angle_beta   90.00
_cell.angle_gamma   90.00
#
_symmetry.space_group_name_H-M   'P 1'
#
loop_
_entity.id
_entity.type
_entity.pdbx_description
1 polymer ?
#
loop_
_entity_poly.entity_id
_entity_poly.type
_entity_poly.pdbx_seq_one_letter_code
_entity_poly.pdbx_strand_id
1 'polypeptide(L)'
;MVALCWSIWNARNDKVLNNKTSSVESIVFSAQSYLNQWLTAHSSNVIFPSPGLIPGVLIEGVTKLFNGSATPELVEAMGVKEALSWIKRNQPCQAILETDCLVFIQALRSSIEMIFMFGQVVKDCKVLLKELKSVSIFFIRRSANKVAHSFARASLFYHDCNFNMGSVPIDLLPFLVVEVIG
;
A
#
# COMPACT_ATOMS: atom_id res chain seq x y z
N MET A 1 -8.29 -20.26 15.98
CA MET A 1 -7.21 -21.28 15.99
C MET A 1 -6.06 -20.90 15.04
N VAL A 2 -6.34 -20.52 13.79
CA VAL A 2 -5.31 -20.15 12.78
C VAL A 2 -4.41 -18.97 13.22
N ALA A 3 -4.97 -17.90 13.79
CA ALA A 3 -4.21 -16.72 14.22
C ALA A 3 -3.19 -17.02 15.35
N LEU A 4 -3.49 -17.98 16.23
CA LEU A 4 -2.58 -18.38 17.30
C LEU A 4 -1.41 -19.22 16.75
N CYS A 5 -1.70 -20.18 15.88
CA CYS A 5 -0.67 -20.97 15.21
C CYS A 5 0.28 -20.07 14.39
N TRP A 6 -0.28 -19.06 13.71
CA TRP A 6 0.49 -18.03 13.00
C TRP A 6 1.41 -17.24 13.93
N SER A 7 0.87 -16.74 15.04
CA SER A 7 1.65 -15.93 16.00
C SER A 7 2.78 -16.71 16.65
N ILE A 8 2.55 -18.00 16.94
CA ILE A 8 3.58 -18.92 17.45
C ILE A 8 4.65 -19.18 16.39
N TRP A 9 4.25 -19.41 15.15
CA TRP A 9 5.19 -19.62 14.04
C TRP A 9 6.06 -18.39 13.79
N ASN A 10 5.50 -17.19 13.79
CA ASN A 10 6.25 -15.94 13.68
C ASN A 10 7.24 -15.74 14.83
N ALA A 11 6.81 -15.95 16.08
CA ALA A 11 7.70 -15.84 17.23
C ALA A 11 8.87 -16.83 17.18
N ARG A 12 8.62 -18.05 16.67
CA ARG A 12 9.67 -19.04 16.43
C ARG A 12 10.65 -18.56 15.34
N ASN A 13 10.14 -18.04 14.23
CA ASN A 13 10.99 -17.58 13.13
C ASN A 13 11.82 -16.35 13.50
N ASP A 14 11.25 -15.41 14.24
CA ASP A 14 12.00 -14.25 14.76
C ASP A 14 13.14 -14.67 15.69
N LYS A 15 12.93 -15.71 16.49
CA LYS A 15 14.00 -16.29 17.31
C LYS A 15 15.08 -16.95 16.45
N VAL A 16 14.70 -17.66 15.39
CA VAL A 16 15.65 -18.37 14.50
C VAL A 16 16.44 -17.39 13.63
N LEU A 17 15.80 -16.37 13.08
CA LEU A 17 16.39 -15.47 12.09
C LEU A 17 17.04 -14.23 12.72
N ASN A 18 16.48 -13.72 13.81
CA ASN A 18 16.87 -12.43 14.39
C ASN A 18 17.31 -12.56 15.86
N ASN A 19 17.37 -13.78 16.41
CA ASN A 19 17.63 -14.07 17.83
C ASN A 19 16.72 -13.28 18.79
N LYS A 20 15.53 -12.89 18.32
CA LYS A 20 14.56 -12.11 19.09
C LYS A 20 13.60 -13.05 19.80
N THR A 21 13.46 -12.89 21.11
CA THR A 21 12.50 -13.67 21.90
C THR A 21 11.27 -12.83 22.25
N SER A 22 10.10 -13.42 22.09
CA SER A 22 8.81 -12.79 22.40
C SER A 22 8.15 -13.52 23.57
N SER A 23 7.51 -12.78 24.47
CA SER A 23 6.80 -13.37 25.60
C SER A 23 5.52 -14.07 25.14
N VAL A 24 5.04 -15.04 25.92
CA VAL A 24 3.79 -15.75 25.63
C VAL A 24 2.61 -14.79 25.59
N GLU A 25 2.57 -13.83 26.51
CA GLU A 25 1.54 -12.79 26.56
C GLU A 25 1.52 -11.97 25.27
N SER A 26 2.70 -11.61 24.74
CA SER A 26 2.81 -10.85 23.49
C SER A 26 2.34 -11.65 22.28
N ILE A 27 2.63 -12.96 22.26
CA ILE A 27 2.20 -13.88 21.20
C ILE A 27 0.68 -14.04 21.22
N VAL A 28 0.09 -14.22 22.41
CA VAL A 28 -1.36 -14.34 22.58
C VAL A 28 -2.05 -13.02 22.24
N PHE A 29 -1.51 -11.89 22.68
CA PHE A 29 -2.02 -10.56 22.36
C PHE A 29 -2.01 -10.31 20.84
N SER A 30 -0.93 -10.69 20.15
CA SER A 30 -0.85 -10.61 18.69
C SER A 30 -1.93 -11.46 18.02
N ALA A 31 -2.10 -12.72 18.46
CA ALA A 31 -3.13 -13.62 17.92
C ALA A 31 -4.56 -13.08 18.14
N GLN A 32 -4.83 -12.51 19.31
CA GLN A 32 -6.11 -11.87 19.63
C GLN A 32 -6.34 -10.62 18.80
N SER A 33 -5.32 -9.78 18.64
CA SER A 33 -5.39 -8.58 17.80
C SER A 33 -5.71 -8.94 16.35
N TYR A 34 -5.03 -9.94 15.78
CA TYR A 34 -5.34 -10.45 14.44
C TYR A 34 -6.79 -10.95 14.31
N LEU A 35 -7.26 -11.74 15.28
CA LEU A 35 -8.62 -12.26 15.26
C LEU A 35 -9.66 -11.14 15.40
N ASN A 36 -9.41 -10.17 16.27
CA ASN A 36 -10.31 -9.03 16.48
C ASN A 36 -10.36 -8.13 15.25
N GLN A 37 -9.22 -7.87 14.60
CA GLN A 37 -9.18 -7.13 13.34
C GLN A 37 -9.95 -7.85 12.24
N TRP A 38 -9.78 -9.18 12.11
CA TRP A 38 -10.52 -9.98 11.15
C TRP A 38 -12.04 -9.94 11.41
N LEU A 39 -12.47 -10.13 12.66
CA LEU A 39 -13.88 -10.05 13.05
C LEU A 39 -14.45 -8.66 12.78
N THR A 40 -13.69 -7.60 13.07
CA THR A 40 -14.08 -6.21 12.87
C THR A 40 -14.25 -5.88 11.39
N ALA A 41 -13.34 -6.36 10.53
CA ALA A 41 -13.43 -6.19 9.07
C ALA A 41 -14.64 -6.91 8.46
N HIS A 42 -15.15 -7.97 9.12
CA HIS A 42 -16.31 -8.73 8.67
C HIS A 42 -17.63 -8.30 9.33
N SER A 43 -17.60 -7.42 10.33
CA SER A 43 -18.77 -6.83 10.96
C SER A 43 -18.94 -5.37 10.51
N SER A 44 -19.82 -5.13 9.55
CA SER A 44 -20.04 -3.82 8.93
C SER A 44 -20.63 -2.72 9.84
N ASN A 45 -20.76 -2.92 11.16
CA ASN A 45 -21.48 -2.01 12.07
C ASN A 45 -20.91 -1.91 13.51
N VAL A 46 -19.59 -1.68 13.70
CA VAL A 46 -19.07 -1.40 15.06
C VAL A 46 -18.37 -0.05 15.12
N ILE A 47 -18.87 0.82 16.02
CA ILE A 47 -18.28 2.12 16.41
C ILE A 47 -17.12 1.83 17.37
N PHE A 48 -15.95 2.36 17.06
CA PHE A 48 -14.71 2.15 17.80
C PHE A 48 -14.75 2.81 19.19
N PRO A 49 -14.37 2.13 20.30
CA PRO A 49 -14.38 2.73 21.63
C PRO A 49 -13.17 3.63 21.96
N SER A 50 -12.25 3.87 21.01
CA SER A 50 -11.06 4.69 21.27
C SER A 50 -10.77 5.64 20.10
N PRO A 51 -10.89 6.96 20.29
CA PRO A 51 -10.47 7.95 19.30
C PRO A 51 -8.94 8.03 19.35
N GLY A 52 -8.24 7.24 18.53
CA GLY A 52 -6.78 7.35 18.49
C GLY A 52 -6.01 6.38 17.60
N LEU A 53 -6.62 5.33 17.05
CA LEU A 53 -5.94 4.47 16.09
C LEU A 53 -7.00 3.80 15.21
N ILE A 54 -7.17 4.28 13.99
CA ILE A 54 -7.78 3.49 12.92
C ILE A 54 -6.60 2.96 12.11
N PRO A 55 -6.12 1.73 12.37
CA PRO A 55 -5.18 1.07 11.47
C PRO A 55 -5.75 1.08 10.06
N GLY A 56 -4.98 1.60 9.09
CA GLY A 56 -5.31 1.41 7.68
C GLY A 56 -5.35 -0.08 7.37
N VAL A 57 -6.47 -0.56 6.80
CA VAL A 57 -6.58 -1.94 6.33
C VAL A 57 -6.25 -1.94 4.84
N LEU A 58 -5.42 -2.90 4.40
CA LEU A 58 -5.20 -3.12 2.97
C LEU A 58 -6.53 -3.54 2.33
N ILE A 59 -7.08 -2.68 1.49
CA ILE A 59 -8.26 -2.98 0.68
C ILE A 59 -7.83 -3.79 -0.54
N GLU A 60 -6.84 -3.28 -1.28
CA GLU A 60 -6.34 -3.90 -2.49
C GLU A 60 -4.88 -3.48 -2.72
N GLY A 61 -4.05 -4.42 -3.15
CA GLY A 61 -2.68 -4.19 -3.56
C GLY A 61 -2.43 -4.83 -4.91
N VAL A 62 -1.86 -4.08 -5.85
CA VAL A 62 -1.62 -4.56 -7.22
C VAL A 62 -0.15 -4.50 -7.53
N THR A 63 0.39 -5.57 -8.11
CA THR A 63 1.73 -5.59 -8.70
C THR A 63 1.60 -5.64 -10.21
N LYS A 64 2.42 -4.86 -10.91
CA LYS A 64 2.57 -4.94 -12.37
C LYS A 64 4.03 -5.04 -12.72
N LEU A 65 4.37 -5.95 -13.64
CA LEU A 65 5.71 -6.03 -14.20
C LEU A 65 5.74 -5.29 -15.54
N PHE A 66 6.68 -4.36 -15.69
CA PHE A 66 6.93 -3.72 -16.98
C PHE A 66 8.22 -4.25 -17.59
N ASN A 67 8.11 -4.94 -18.73
CA ASN A 67 9.25 -5.44 -19.48
C ASN A 67 9.76 -4.35 -20.44
N GLY A 68 10.82 -3.65 -20.04
CA GLY A 68 11.46 -2.63 -20.87
C GLY A 68 12.46 -1.78 -20.10
N SER A 69 13.20 -0.92 -20.83
CA SER A 69 14.03 0.11 -20.22
C SER A 69 13.23 1.41 -20.11
N ALA A 70 12.92 1.81 -18.89
CA ALA A 70 12.24 3.06 -18.59
C ALA A 70 12.98 3.79 -17.47
N THR A 71 12.93 5.12 -17.47
CA THR A 71 13.52 5.89 -16.37
C THR A 71 12.65 5.72 -15.11
N PRO A 72 13.24 5.78 -13.90
CA PRO A 72 12.48 5.66 -12.65
C PRO A 72 11.31 6.64 -12.57
N GLU A 73 11.49 7.86 -13.07
CA GLU A 73 10.45 8.90 -13.07
C GLU A 73 9.26 8.52 -13.96
N LEU A 74 9.51 7.89 -15.11
CA LEU A 74 8.45 7.40 -15.98
C LEU A 74 7.68 6.25 -15.32
N VAL A 75 8.40 5.31 -14.69
CA VAL A 75 7.78 4.15 -14.01
C VAL A 75 6.94 4.61 -12.81
N GLU A 76 7.45 5.53 -12.00
CA GLU A 76 6.71 6.10 -10.87
C GLU A 76 5.46 6.87 -11.35
N ALA A 77 5.58 7.65 -12.43
CA ALA A 77 4.44 8.34 -13.05
C ALA A 77 3.38 7.36 -13.59
N MET A 78 3.81 6.24 -14.19
CA MET A 78 2.90 5.18 -14.65
C MET A 78 2.19 4.51 -13.48
N GLY A 79 2.87 4.27 -12.36
CA GLY A 79 2.27 3.77 -11.12
C GLY A 79 1.17 4.69 -10.61
N VAL A 80 1.41 6.00 -10.60
CA VAL A 80 0.40 7.01 -10.24
C VAL A 80 -0.80 6.98 -11.20
N LYS A 81 -0.56 6.93 -12.51
CA LYS A 81 -1.63 6.84 -13.52
C LYS A 81 -2.49 5.60 -13.31
N GLU A 82 -1.87 4.45 -13.03
CA GLU A 82 -2.59 3.21 -12.77
C GLU A 82 -3.45 3.32 -11.50
N ALA A 83 -2.90 3.86 -10.42
CA ALA A 83 -3.65 4.07 -9.18
C ALA A 83 -4.87 4.98 -9.39
N LEU A 84 -4.71 6.10 -10.10
CA LEU A 84 -5.83 6.98 -10.46
C LEU A 84 -6.88 6.27 -11.32
N SER A 85 -6.43 5.46 -12.28
CA SER A 85 -7.33 4.66 -13.14
C SER A 85 -8.07 3.59 -12.35
N TRP A 86 -7.44 3.02 -11.33
CA TRP A 86 -8.06 2.08 -10.41
C TRP A 86 -9.13 2.77 -9.55
N ILE A 87 -8.83 3.95 -8.97
CA ILE A 87 -9.81 4.74 -8.19
C ILE A 87 -11.01 5.09 -9.06
N LYS A 88 -10.79 5.51 -10.31
CA LYS A 88 -11.88 5.81 -11.25
C LYS A 88 -12.78 4.60 -11.53
N ARG A 89 -12.21 3.41 -11.65
CA ARG A 89 -12.95 2.16 -11.93
C ARG A 89 -13.72 1.64 -10.70
N ASN A 90 -13.15 1.77 -9.51
CA ASN A 90 -13.70 1.19 -8.27
C ASN A 90 -14.56 2.17 -7.45
N GLN A 91 -15.23 3.08 -8.15
CA GLN A 91 -16.05 4.20 -7.64
C GLN A 91 -15.23 5.37 -7.06
N PRO A 92 -15.51 6.63 -7.45
CA PRO A 92 -14.83 7.79 -6.89
C PRO A 92 -15.21 7.98 -5.41
N CYS A 93 -14.37 7.50 -4.50
CA CYS A 93 -14.44 7.83 -3.08
C CYS A 93 -13.48 9.00 -2.76
N GLN A 94 -13.61 9.57 -1.57
CA GLN A 94 -12.61 10.49 -1.05
C GLN A 94 -11.32 9.70 -0.83
N ALA A 95 -10.26 10.03 -1.57
CA ALA A 95 -9.00 9.31 -1.51
C ALA A 95 -7.80 10.27 -1.49
N ILE A 96 -6.76 9.82 -0.81
CA ILE A 96 -5.45 10.47 -0.80
C ILE A 96 -4.49 9.53 -1.51
N LEU A 97 -3.84 10.04 -2.56
CA LEU A 97 -2.79 9.34 -3.28
C LEU A 97 -1.43 9.88 -2.85
N GLU A 98 -0.57 9.01 -2.34
CA GLU A 98 0.77 9.37 -1.89
C GLU A 98 1.83 8.80 -2.83
N THR A 99 2.86 9.60 -3.12
CA THR A 99 3.99 9.17 -3.96
C THR A 99 5.30 9.78 -3.46
N ASP A 100 6.40 9.04 -3.55
CA ASP A 100 7.76 9.57 -3.30
C ASP A 100 8.43 10.13 -4.56
N CYS A 101 7.69 10.25 -5.67
CA CYS A 101 8.19 10.85 -6.91
C CYS A 101 8.05 12.38 -6.90
N LEU A 102 9.06 13.09 -6.38
CA LEU A 102 9.05 14.55 -6.36
C LEU A 102 8.99 15.15 -7.77
N VAL A 103 9.69 14.53 -8.73
CA VAL A 103 9.75 14.97 -10.14
C VAL A 103 8.34 14.95 -10.76
N PHE A 104 7.58 13.88 -10.52
CA PHE A 104 6.19 13.78 -10.94
C PHE A 104 5.32 14.87 -10.31
N ILE A 105 5.42 15.08 -8.99
CA ILE A 105 4.62 16.11 -8.29
C ILE A 105 4.93 17.52 -8.82
N GLN A 106 6.19 17.82 -9.09
CA GLN A 106 6.59 19.10 -9.69
C GLN A 106 6.03 19.26 -11.11
N ALA A 107 6.13 18.23 -11.96
CA ALA A 107 5.56 18.25 -13.30
C ALA A 107 4.02 18.36 -13.30
N LEU A 108 3.37 17.71 -12.33
CA LEU A 108 1.93 17.77 -12.15
C LEU A 108 1.45 19.18 -11.80
N ARG A 109 2.22 19.91 -10.98
CA ARG A 109 1.92 21.30 -10.58
C ARG A 109 2.34 22.33 -11.61
N SER A 110 3.29 21.99 -12.49
CA SER A 110 3.77 22.88 -13.53
C SER A 110 2.72 23.13 -14.61
N SER A 111 2.70 24.35 -15.16
CA SER A 111 1.94 24.71 -16.36
C SER A 111 2.67 24.35 -17.66
N ILE A 112 3.95 23.95 -17.57
CA ILE A 112 4.77 23.61 -18.74
C ILE A 112 4.32 22.25 -19.29
N GLU A 113 3.94 22.22 -20.58
CA GLU A 113 3.72 20.97 -21.29
C GLU A 113 5.05 20.31 -21.65
N MET A 114 5.22 19.07 -21.23
CA MET A 114 6.38 18.25 -21.58
C MET A 114 5.99 17.30 -22.71
N ILE A 115 6.83 17.19 -23.74
CA ILE A 115 6.47 16.49 -24.99
C ILE A 115 6.73 14.97 -24.92
N PHE A 116 7.70 14.54 -24.12
CA PHE A 116 8.12 13.13 -23.99
C PHE A 116 7.08 12.23 -23.29
N MET A 117 7.31 10.91 -23.33
CA MET A 117 6.46 9.88 -22.70
C MET A 117 6.05 10.24 -21.27
N PHE A 118 6.99 10.71 -20.45
CA PHE A 118 6.71 11.15 -19.09
C PHE A 118 5.68 12.31 -19.07
N GLY A 119 5.83 13.29 -19.96
CA GLY A 119 4.89 14.39 -20.11
C GLY A 119 3.48 13.96 -20.52
N GLN A 120 3.37 12.96 -21.42
CA GLN A 120 2.08 12.37 -21.78
C GLN A 120 1.42 11.68 -20.58
N VAL A 121 2.18 10.91 -19.80
CA VAL A 121 1.66 10.28 -18.57
C VAL A 121 1.22 11.33 -17.55
N VAL A 122 1.98 12.40 -17.36
CA VAL A 122 1.59 13.53 -16.48
C VAL A 122 0.31 14.19 -16.98
N LYS A 123 0.15 14.37 -18.30
CA LYS A 123 -1.04 14.95 -18.92
C LYS A 123 -2.26 14.06 -18.67
N ASP A 124 -2.13 12.75 -18.85
CA ASP A 124 -3.19 11.78 -18.52
C ASP A 124 -3.59 11.86 -17.05
N CYS A 125 -2.62 11.94 -16.13
CA CYS A 125 -2.89 12.10 -14.70
C CYS A 125 -3.63 13.41 -14.39
N LYS A 126 -3.28 14.54 -15.05
CA LYS A 126 -4.01 15.81 -14.91
C LYS A 126 -5.46 15.68 -15.37
N VAL A 127 -5.74 14.94 -16.44
CA VAL A 127 -7.10 14.68 -16.92
C VAL A 127 -7.88 13.84 -15.91
N LEU A 128 -7.29 12.73 -15.43
CA LEU A 128 -7.92 11.86 -14.42
C LEU A 128 -8.24 12.63 -13.13
N LEU A 129 -7.33 13.48 -12.64
CA LEU A 129 -7.56 14.29 -11.44
C LEU A 129 -8.67 15.33 -11.61
N LYS A 130 -8.89 15.87 -12.82
CA LYS A 130 -10.01 16.78 -13.09
C LYS A 130 -11.36 16.07 -13.01
N GLU A 131 -11.40 14.79 -13.37
CA GLU A 131 -12.59 13.95 -13.26
C GLU A 131 -12.81 13.47 -11.82
N LEU A 132 -11.72 13.16 -11.11
CA LEU A 132 -11.70 12.66 -9.73
C LEU A 132 -11.60 13.80 -8.70
N LYS A 133 -12.65 14.63 -8.59
CA LYS A 133 -12.67 15.81 -7.69
C LYS A 133 -12.46 15.49 -6.21
N SER A 134 -12.69 14.25 -5.79
CA SER A 134 -12.53 13.77 -4.42
C SER A 134 -11.13 13.21 -4.12
N VAL A 135 -10.21 13.25 -5.09
CA VAL A 135 -8.85 12.71 -4.96
C VAL A 135 -7.85 13.83 -4.80
N SER A 136 -7.04 13.75 -3.75
CA SER A 136 -5.88 14.63 -3.54
C SER A 136 -4.59 13.84 -3.65
N ILE A 137 -3.52 14.48 -4.14
CA ILE A 137 -2.23 13.82 -4.32
C ILE A 137 -1.13 14.56 -3.56
N PHE A 138 -0.32 13.81 -2.82
CA PHE A 138 0.75 14.35 -1.98
C PHE A 138 2.09 13.67 -2.23
N PHE A 139 3.15 14.46 -2.08
CA PHE A 139 4.50 13.94 -1.98
C PHE A 139 4.76 13.45 -0.56
N ILE A 140 5.30 12.24 -0.44
CA ILE A 140 5.81 11.68 0.82
C ILE A 140 7.29 11.36 0.71
N ARG A 141 7.98 11.28 1.86
CA ARG A 141 9.37 10.83 1.88
C ARG A 141 9.43 9.35 1.51
N ARG A 142 10.46 8.93 0.78
CA ARG A 142 10.71 7.50 0.48
C ARG A 142 10.74 6.60 1.72
N SER A 143 11.17 7.14 2.87
CA SER A 143 11.15 6.42 4.15
C SER A 143 9.75 6.11 4.67
N ALA A 144 8.74 6.85 4.22
CA ALA A 144 7.33 6.62 4.51
C ALA A 144 6.67 5.74 3.43
N ASN A 145 7.14 5.78 2.18
CA ASN A 145 6.58 4.98 1.07
C ASN A 145 7.04 3.51 1.04
N LYS A 146 7.15 2.86 2.22
CA LYS A 146 7.73 1.51 2.31
C LYS A 146 6.82 0.44 1.71
N VAL A 147 5.50 0.55 1.89
CA VAL A 147 4.54 -0.43 1.38
C VAL A 147 4.57 -0.45 -0.14
N ALA A 148 4.35 0.69 -0.80
CA ALA A 148 4.34 0.73 -2.27
C ALA A 148 5.70 0.32 -2.86
N HIS A 149 6.81 0.68 -2.22
CA HIS A 149 8.14 0.24 -2.63
C HIS A 149 8.29 -1.29 -2.57
N SER A 150 7.84 -1.92 -1.49
CA SER A 150 7.89 -3.38 -1.35
C SER A 150 6.99 -4.07 -2.37
N PHE A 151 5.79 -3.56 -2.63
CA PHE A 151 4.91 -4.06 -3.70
C PHE A 151 5.58 -3.93 -5.09
N ALA A 152 6.19 -2.78 -5.39
CA ALA A 152 6.90 -2.58 -6.64
C ALA A 152 8.04 -3.59 -6.83
N ARG A 153 8.77 -3.94 -5.76
CA ARG A 153 9.82 -4.99 -5.82
C ARG A 153 9.24 -6.40 -5.94
N ALA A 154 8.12 -6.65 -5.27
CA ALA A 154 7.45 -7.94 -5.30
C ALA A 154 6.88 -8.28 -6.69
N SER A 155 6.68 -7.29 -7.55
CA SER A 155 6.31 -7.53 -8.95
C SER A 155 7.36 -8.31 -9.74
N LEU A 156 8.58 -8.50 -9.22
CA LEU A 156 9.60 -9.40 -9.79
C LEU A 156 9.34 -10.88 -9.49
N PHE A 157 8.51 -11.19 -8.50
CA PHE A 157 8.18 -12.57 -8.10
C PHE A 157 6.69 -12.87 -8.31
N TYR A 158 5.85 -11.84 -8.23
CA TYR A 158 4.40 -11.91 -8.39
C TYR A 158 3.96 -10.94 -9.50
N HIS A 159 4.11 -11.37 -10.75
CA HIS A 159 3.76 -10.56 -11.91
C HIS A 159 2.25 -10.43 -12.07
N ASP A 160 1.77 -9.20 -12.30
CA ASP A 160 0.37 -8.88 -12.62
C ASP A 160 -0.66 -9.47 -11.64
N CYS A 161 -0.31 -9.48 -10.35
CA CYS A 161 -1.13 -10.05 -9.28
C CYS A 161 -1.94 -8.97 -8.56
N ASN A 162 -3.12 -9.38 -8.09
CA ASN A 162 -3.98 -8.59 -7.23
C ASN A 162 -4.10 -9.28 -5.87
N PHE A 163 -3.87 -8.50 -4.82
CA PHE A 163 -3.83 -8.95 -3.45
C PHE A 163 -4.88 -8.23 -2.62
N ASN A 164 -5.61 -8.99 -1.81
CA ASN A 164 -6.34 -8.46 -0.67
C ASN A 164 -5.67 -8.93 0.62
N MET A 165 -6.17 -8.50 1.78
CA MET A 165 -5.59 -8.88 3.07
C MET A 165 -5.51 -10.41 3.30
N GLY A 166 -6.36 -11.21 2.64
CA GLY A 166 -6.35 -12.67 2.73
C GLY A 166 -5.46 -13.37 1.70
N SER A 167 -5.02 -12.70 0.64
CA SER A 167 -4.19 -13.26 -0.43
C SER A 167 -2.80 -12.65 -0.54
N VAL A 168 -2.48 -11.63 0.27
CA VAL A 168 -1.18 -10.97 0.25
C VAL A 168 -0.06 -11.94 0.66
N PRO A 169 1.03 -12.01 -0.12
CA PRO A 169 2.17 -12.86 0.19
C PRO A 169 2.79 -12.57 1.54
N ILE A 170 3.28 -13.63 2.19
CA ILE A 170 3.82 -13.57 3.56
C ILE A 170 4.99 -12.59 3.67
N ASP A 171 5.79 -12.46 2.62
CA ASP A 171 6.93 -11.54 2.54
C ASP A 171 6.52 -10.05 2.46
N LEU A 172 5.26 -9.75 2.12
CA LEU A 172 4.73 -8.39 2.08
C LEU A 172 4.00 -7.96 3.36
N LEU A 173 3.54 -8.92 4.17
CA LEU A 173 2.84 -8.66 5.43
C LEU A 173 3.57 -7.72 6.40
N PRO A 174 4.91 -7.83 6.60
CA PRO A 174 5.60 -6.96 7.56
C PRO A 174 5.50 -5.47 7.21
N PHE A 175 5.41 -5.12 5.92
CA PHE A 175 5.32 -3.71 5.51
C PHE A 175 3.94 -3.12 5.76
N LEU A 176 2.89 -3.93 5.62
CA LEU A 176 1.50 -3.54 5.86
C LEU A 176 1.21 -3.33 7.35
N VAL A 177 1.85 -4.12 8.23
CA VAL A 177 1.64 -4.02 9.68
C VAL A 177 2.40 -2.82 10.29
N VAL A 178 3.45 -2.32 9.65
CA VAL A 178 4.27 -1.22 10.17
C VAL A 178 3.58 0.16 10.04
N GLU A 179 2.70 0.35 9.05
CA GLU A 179 1.87 1.57 8.95
C GLU A 179 0.81 1.69 10.06
N VAL A 180 0.56 0.61 10.81
CA VAL A 180 -0.41 0.59 11.92
C VAL A 180 0.18 1.17 13.22
N ILE A 181 1.50 1.33 13.32
CA ILE A 181 2.21 1.71 14.56
C ILE A 181 3.07 2.98 14.35
N GLY A 182 2.89 3.66 13.21
CA GLY A 182 3.62 4.88 12.85
C GLY A 182 2.84 6.15 13.11
#